data_AF-A0A1V9G501-F1
#
_entry.id   AF-A0A1V9G501-F1
#
_cell.length_a   1.000
_cell.length_b   1.000
_cell.length_c   1.000
_cell.angle_alpha   90.00
_cell.angle_beta   90.00
_cell.angle_gamma   90.00
#
_symmetry.space_group_name_H-M   'P 1'
#
loop_
_entity.id
_entity.type
_entity.pdbx_description
1 polymer ?
#
loop_
_entity_poly.entity_id
_entity_poly.type
_entity_poly.pdbx_seq_one_letter_code
_entity_poly.pdbx_strand_id
1 'polypeptide(L)' 'MNSEAASRLYLDNWFSSDAQFHNLYPQGIQLLSGQHWTPLHIVQMVVEFLTSEEDVNVLDLGSGVGKFSLAAST' A
#
# COMPACT_ATOMS: atom_id res chain seq x y z
N MET A 1 8.07 24.57 -1.23
CA MET A 1 7.27 23.34 -1.06
C MET A 1 7.38 22.95 0.41
N ASN A 2 6.27 22.81 1.12
CA ASN A 2 6.30 22.46 2.56
C ASN A 2 6.79 21.01 2.73
N SER A 3 7.47 20.69 3.83
CA SER A 3 8.07 19.37 4.09
C SER A 3 7.07 18.21 4.02
N GLU A 4 5.83 18.47 4.41
CA GLU A 4 4.74 17.49 4.40
C GLU A 4 4.29 17.13 2.98
N ALA A 5 4.17 18.12 2.10
CA ALA A 5 3.86 17.91 0.68
C ALA A 5 4.98 17.14 -0.03
N ALA A 6 6.25 17.41 0.32
CA ALA A 6 7.39 16.66 -0.20
C ALA A 6 7.38 15.19 0.27
N SER A 7 6.99 14.93 1.53
CA SER A 7 6.85 13.58 2.06
C SER A 7 5.75 12.79 1.37
N ARG A 8 4.58 13.41 1.12
CA ARG A 8 3.48 12.77 0.37
C ARG A 8 3.91 12.39 -1.04
N LEU A 9 4.51 13.33 -1.78
CA LEU A 9 5.02 13.05 -3.14
C LEU A 9 6.05 11.90 -3.17
N TYR A 10 6.88 11.80 -2.14
CA TYR A 10 7.83 10.70 -2.01
C TYR A 10 7.14 9.36 -1.78
N LEU A 11 6.11 9.32 -0.92
CA LEU A 11 5.32 8.13 -0.66
C LEU A 11 4.52 7.71 -1.90
N ASP A 12 3.83 8.65 -2.55
CA ASP A 12 3.02 8.39 -3.75
C ASP A 12 3.83 7.68 -4.86
N ASN A 13 5.11 8.01 -4.99
CA ASN A 13 5.99 7.35 -5.96
C ASN A 13 6.15 5.84 -5.68
N TRP A 14 6.23 5.43 -4.40
CA TRP A 14 6.34 4.02 -4.02
C TRP A 14 5.03 3.25 -4.25
N PHE A 15 3.87 3.91 -4.13
CA PHE A 15 2.56 3.31 -4.32
C PHE A 15 1.99 3.49 -5.75
N SER A 16 2.80 4.02 -6.68
CA SER A 16 2.39 4.26 -8.07
C SER A 16 2.13 3.01 -8.90
N SER A 17 2.76 1.88 -8.54
CA SER A 17 2.59 0.60 -9.23
C SER A 17 3.04 -0.56 -8.34
N ASP A 18 2.54 -1.77 -8.61
CA ASP A 18 2.99 -2.98 -7.91
C ASP A 18 4.51 -3.16 -8.02
N ALA A 19 5.08 -2.90 -9.20
CA ALA A 19 6.53 -3.01 -9.42
C ALA A 19 7.33 -2.03 -8.54
N GLN A 20 6.89 -0.79 -8.40
CA GLN A 20 7.55 0.18 -7.51
C GLN A 20 7.41 -0.23 -6.05
N PHE A 21 6.22 -0.66 -5.63
CA PHE A 21 5.99 -1.10 -4.26
C PHE A 21 6.84 -2.31 -3.88
N HIS A 22 6.99 -3.28 -4.79
CA HIS A 22 7.81 -4.46 -4.53
C HIS A 22 9.28 -4.11 -4.24
N ASN A 23 9.80 -3.01 -4.77
CA ASN A 23 11.17 -2.55 -4.50
C ASN A 23 11.42 -2.15 -3.04
N LEU A 24 10.38 -1.99 -2.22
CA LEU A 24 10.51 -1.81 -0.77
C LEU A 24 11.02 -3.07 -0.06
N TYR A 25 10.94 -4.24 -0.70
CA TYR A 25 11.29 -5.52 -0.10
C TYR A 25 12.56 -6.11 -0.72
N PRO A 26 13.32 -6.94 0.03
CA PRO A 26 14.41 -7.72 -0.54
C PRO A 26 13.94 -8.67 -1.64
N GLN A 27 14.82 -8.99 -2.60
CA GLN A 27 14.50 -9.80 -3.78
C GLN A 27 13.79 -11.12 -3.45
N GLY A 28 14.22 -11.85 -2.41
CA GLY A 28 13.60 -13.12 -2.01
C GLY A 28 12.11 -12.98 -1.64
N ILE A 29 11.73 -11.83 -1.08
CA ILE A 29 10.35 -11.50 -0.72
C ILE A 29 9.56 -11.06 -1.96
N GLN A 30 10.18 -10.29 -2.86
CA GLN A 30 9.57 -9.89 -4.13
C GLN A 30 9.15 -11.09 -4.99
N LEU A 31 9.94 -12.16 -5.00
CA LEU A 31 9.63 -13.38 -5.78
C LEU A 31 8.31 -14.05 -5.37
N LEU A 32 7.83 -13.80 -4.14
CA LEU A 32 6.57 -14.35 -3.63
C LEU A 32 5.34 -13.54 -4.10
N SER A 33 5.54 -12.35 -4.68
CA SER A 33 4.44 -11.42 -4.98
C SER A 33 3.44 -11.98 -5.99
N GLY A 34 3.93 -12.74 -6.98
CA GLY A 34 3.11 -13.24 -8.10
C GLY A 34 2.02 -14.24 -7.71
N GLN A 35 2.08 -14.81 -6.51
CA GLN A 35 1.10 -15.80 -6.04
C GLN A 35 0.39 -15.37 -4.76
N HIS A 36 0.98 -14.47 -3.97
CA HIS A 36 0.54 -14.24 -2.60
C HIS A 36 0.09 -12.82 -2.31
N TRP A 37 0.36 -11.83 -3.18
CA TRP A 37 0.14 -10.43 -2.83
C TRP A 37 -1.03 -9.83 -3.59
N THR A 38 -1.93 -9.20 -2.83
CA THR A 38 -3.02 -8.38 -3.37
C THR A 38 -2.44 -7.25 -4.23
N PRO A 39 -2.88 -7.09 -5.49
CA PRO A 39 -2.48 -5.95 -6.33
C PRO A 39 -2.91 -4.61 -5.72
N LEU A 40 -2.12 -3.55 -5.90
CA LEU A 40 -2.43 -2.22 -5.32
C LEU A 40 -3.80 -1.68 -5.73
N HIS A 41 -4.22 -1.87 -6.98
CA HIS A 41 -5.53 -1.40 -7.43
C HIS A 41 -6.69 -2.10 -6.70
N ILE A 42 -6.50 -3.35 -6.25
CA ILE A 42 -7.49 -4.03 -5.40
C ILE A 42 -7.51 -3.40 -4.01
N VAL A 43 -6.34 -3.05 -3.44
CA VAL A 43 -6.27 -2.36 -2.15
C VAL A 43 -7.04 -1.04 -2.21
N GLN A 44 -6.83 -0.23 -3.25
CA GLN A 44 -7.52 1.04 -3.45
C GLN A 44 -9.05 0.85 -3.51
N MET A 45 -9.55 -0.11 -4.29
CA MET A 45 -10.98 -0.41 -4.32
C MET A 45 -11.54 -0.82 -2.95
N VAL A 46 -10.78 -1.60 -2.18
CA VAL A 46 -11.23 -2.04 -0.85
C VAL A 46 -11.24 -0.87 0.14
N VAL A 47 -10.23 0.01 0.10
CA VAL A 47 -10.18 1.23 0.92
C VAL A 47 -11.38 2.10 0.59
N GLU A 48 -11.58 2.46 -0.68
CA GLU A 48 -12.74 3.25 -1.12
C GLU A 48 -14.08 2.64 -0.68
N PHE A 49 -14.18 1.31 -0.67
CA PHE A 49 -15.40 0.61 -0.30
C PHE A 49 -15.63 0.49 1.21
N LEU A 50 -14.56 0.28 2.01
CA LEU A 50 -14.66 0.00 3.45
C LEU A 50 -14.44 1.22 4.34
N THR A 51 -13.79 2.27 3.83
CA THR A 51 -13.45 3.50 4.58
C THR A 51 -14.13 4.72 3.96
N SER A 52 -15.45 4.65 3.79
CA SER A 52 -16.24 5.74 3.21
C SER A 52 -16.42 6.96 4.12
N GLU A 53 -16.10 6.81 5.40
CA GLU A 53 -16.17 7.85 6.42
C GLU A 53 -14.75 8.28 6.82
N GLU A 54 -14.60 9.55 7.20
CA GLU A 54 -13.36 10.05 7.79
C GLU A 54 -13.10 9.43 9.19
N ASP A 55 -11.84 9.39 9.62
CA ASP A 55 -11.41 8.95 10.96
C ASP A 55 -11.80 7.49 11.34
N VAL A 56 -11.76 6.58 10.39
CA VAL A 56 -12.03 5.15 10.63
C VAL A 56 -10.79 4.38 11.08
N ASN A 57 -10.98 3.50 12.08
CA ASN A 57 -9.96 2.55 12.52
C ASN A 57 -10.03 1.27 11.71
N VAL A 58 -8.94 0.92 11.02
CA VAL A 58 -8.84 -0.26 10.16
C VAL A 58 -8.01 -1.35 10.83
N LEU A 59 -8.48 -2.59 10.78
CA LEU A 59 -7.74 -3.78 11.20
C LEU A 59 -7.52 -4.71 10.00
N ASP A 60 -6.26 -4.91 9.62
CA ASP A 60 -5.86 -5.82 8.55
C ASP A 60 -5.55 -7.22 9.11
N LEU A 61 -6.48 -8.16 8.91
CA LEU A 61 -6.33 -9.55 9.33
C LEU A 61 -5.60 -10.35 8.25
N GLY A 62 -4.41 -10.86 8.59
CA GLY A 62 -3.59 -11.62 7.64
C GLY A 62 -2.79 -10.71 6.69
N SER A 63 -2.25 -9.61 7.19
CA SER A 63 -1.56 -8.56 6.42
C SER A 63 -0.36 -9.03 5.58
N GLY A 64 0.15 -10.24 5.82
CA GLY A 64 1.27 -10.82 5.09
C GLY A 64 2.52 -9.94 5.22
N VAL A 65 3.05 -9.46 4.09
CA VAL A 65 4.19 -8.52 4.08
C VAL A 65 3.80 -7.09 4.47
N GLY A 66 2.51 -6.82 4.71
CA GLY A 66 2.00 -5.51 5.07
C GLY A 66 1.61 -4.63 3.88
N LYS A 67 1.48 -5.20 2.68
CA LYS A 67 1.16 -4.43 1.45
C LYS A 67 -0.17 -3.69 1.56
N PHE A 68 -1.21 -4.38 2.04
CA PHE A 68 -2.52 -3.77 2.22
C PHE A 68 -2.45 -2.66 3.27
N SER A 69 -1.99 -2.99 4.49
CA SER A 69 -1.81 -2.03 5.58
C SER A 69 -1.04 -0.76 5.18
N LEU A 70 0.08 -0.90 4.44
CA LEU A 70 0.89 0.24 4.01
C LEU A 70 0.18 1.08 2.94
N ALA A 71 -0.40 0.44 1.92
CA ALA A 71 -1.06 1.15 0.82
C ALA A 71 -2.43 1.73 1.22
N ALA A 72 -3.04 1.24 2.29
CA ALA A 72 -4.27 1.79 2.85
C ALA A 72 -4.03 2.97 3.80
N SER A 73 -2.78 3.22 4.21
CA SER A 73 -2.42 4.29 5.15
C SER A 73 -2.07 5.63 4.50
N THR A 74 -2.11 5.68 3.17
CA THR A 74 -1.78 6.84 2.34
C THR A 74 -3.04 7.53 1.83
#